data_AF-A0A6H2A582-F1
#
_entry.id   AF-A0A6H2A582-F1
#
_cell.length_a   1.000
_cell.length_b   1.000
_cell.length_c   1.000
_cell.angle_alpha   90.00
_cell.angle_beta   90.00
_cell.angle_gamma   90.00
#
_symmetry.space_group_name_H-M   'P 1'
#
loop_
_entity.id
_entity.type
_entity.pdbx_description
1 polymer ?
#
loop_
_entity_poly.entity_id
_entity_poly.type
_entity_poly.pdbx_seq_one_letter_code
_entity_poly.pdbx_strand_id
1 'polypeptide(L)'
;MKVTIGKEGCKKTWQAEFPETTDCVLCKGKARIGFVAHEGMEKSDKRPFVSELHLNKGKRGELWLHDCCAVAVYFCGECLKPTALYNQG
;
A
#
# COMPACT_ATOMS: atom_id res chain seq x y z
N MET A 1 6.30 0.11 9.89
CA MET A 1 6.28 -0.29 8.48
C MET A 1 7.08 -1.56 8.32
N LYS A 2 6.48 -2.60 7.75
CA LYS A 2 7.20 -3.80 7.27
C LYS A 2 7.01 -3.93 5.77
N VAL A 3 8.09 -4.15 5.03
CA VAL A 3 8.05 -4.46 3.59
C VAL A 3 8.02 -5.97 3.41
N THR A 4 7.07 -6.47 2.64
CA THR A 4 6.96 -7.89 2.28
C THR A 4 7.00 -8.01 0.76
N ILE A 5 7.90 -8.84 0.24
CA ILE A 5 8.18 -8.95 -1.20
C ILE A 5 7.22 -9.94 -1.87
N GLY A 6 6.81 -9.62 -3.09
CA GLY A 6 6.05 -10.49 -3.98
C GLY A 6 4.68 -10.88 -3.44
N LYS A 7 4.21 -12.06 -3.84
CA LYS A 7 2.87 -12.58 -3.51
C LYS A 7 2.58 -12.68 -2.01
N GLU A 8 3.60 -12.91 -1.18
CA GLU A 8 3.45 -12.97 0.29
C GLU A 8 2.99 -11.62 0.88
N GLY A 9 3.23 -10.53 0.14
CA GLY A 9 2.74 -9.20 0.49
C GLY A 9 1.24 -9.02 0.27
N CYS A 10 0.59 -9.83 -0.57
CA CYS A 10 -0.82 -9.62 -0.95
C CYS A 10 -1.78 -9.67 0.24
N LYS A 11 -1.42 -10.46 1.27
CA LYS A 11 -2.17 -10.60 2.53
C LYS A 11 -1.81 -9.55 3.59
N LYS A 12 -0.88 -8.63 3.29
CA LYS A 12 -0.46 -7.56 4.21
C LYS A 12 -1.28 -6.31 3.94
N THR A 13 -2.52 -6.34 4.37
CA THR A 13 -3.55 -5.34 4.11
C THR A 13 -4.32 -5.02 5.40
N TRP A 14 -4.96 -3.85 5.43
CA TRP A 14 -5.93 -3.48 6.47
C TRP A 14 -7.38 -3.72 6.05
N GLN A 15 -7.63 -4.05 4.78
CA GLN A 15 -8.95 -4.32 4.20
C GLN A 15 -8.91 -5.59 3.34
N ALA A 16 -9.32 -5.51 2.07
CA ALA A 16 -9.25 -6.60 1.11
C ALA A 16 -7.80 -6.95 0.76
N GLU A 17 -7.55 -8.21 0.40
CA GLU A 17 -6.24 -8.63 -0.11
C GLU A 17 -5.87 -7.87 -1.39
N PHE A 18 -4.59 -7.59 -1.57
CA PHE A 18 -4.11 -7.03 -2.83
C PHE A 18 -4.11 -8.11 -3.92
N PRO A 19 -4.47 -7.79 -5.17
CA PRO A 19 -4.35 -8.73 -6.27
C PRO A 19 -2.87 -8.98 -6.60
N GLU A 20 -2.52 -10.15 -7.14
CA GLU A 20 -1.13 -10.41 -7.57
C GLU A 20 -0.72 -9.57 -8.80
N THR A 21 -1.72 -9.10 -9.56
CA THR A 21 -1.52 -8.32 -10.79
C THR A 21 -2.56 -7.23 -10.92
N THR A 22 -2.17 -6.11 -11.55
CA THR A 22 -3.05 -4.99 -11.86
C THR A 22 -2.65 -4.35 -13.20
N ASP A 23 -3.44 -3.42 -13.70
CA ASP A 23 -3.13 -2.69 -14.94
C ASP A 23 -2.11 -1.59 -14.66
N CYS A 24 -1.15 -1.43 -15.56
CA CYS A 24 -0.18 -0.34 -15.47
C CYS A 24 -0.88 1.02 -15.58
N VAL A 25 -0.59 1.92 -14.64
CA VAL A 25 -1.15 3.29 -14.65
C VAL A 25 -0.82 4.07 -15.92
N LEU A 26 0.31 3.76 -16.57
CA LEU A 26 0.80 4.45 -17.76
C LEU A 26 0.37 3.78 -19.07
N CYS A 27 0.84 2.56 -19.36
CA CYS A 27 0.61 1.91 -20.66
C CYS A 27 -0.57 0.94 -20.69
N LYS A 28 -1.27 0.73 -19.56
CA LYS A 28 -2.34 -0.28 -19.40
C LYS A 28 -1.90 -1.74 -19.59
N GLY A 29 -0.61 -2.00 -19.84
CA GLY A 29 -0.03 -3.35 -19.83
C GLY A 29 -0.06 -3.99 -18.43
N LYS A 30 0.16 -5.30 -18.36
CA LYS A 30 0.05 -6.06 -17.11
C LYS A 30 1.21 -5.75 -16.14
N ALA A 31 0.88 -5.31 -14.92
CA ALA A 31 1.81 -5.10 -13.83
C ALA A 31 1.72 -6.22 -12.78
N ARG A 32 2.86 -6.64 -12.24
CA ARG A 32 2.97 -7.72 -11.25
C ARG A 32 3.43 -7.18 -9.90
N ILE A 33 2.96 -7.77 -8.81
CA ILE A 33 3.31 -7.34 -7.47
C ILE A 33 4.83 -7.43 -7.25
N GLY A 34 5.42 -6.32 -6.80
CA GLY A 34 6.81 -6.22 -6.40
C GLY A 34 6.95 -6.38 -4.90
N PHE A 35 6.29 -5.52 -4.13
CA PHE A 35 6.29 -5.56 -2.67
C PHE A 35 5.09 -4.81 -2.08
N VAL A 36 4.81 -5.08 -0.81
CA VAL A 36 3.80 -4.39 0.00
C VAL A 36 4.44 -3.79 1.23
N ALA A 37 4.25 -2.49 1.44
CA ALA A 37 4.63 -1.78 2.64
C ALA A 37 3.42 -1.66 3.58
N HIS A 38 3.52 -2.22 4.78
CA HIS A 38 2.41 -2.35 5.72
C HIS A 38 2.72 -1.60 7.04
N GLU A 39 1.90 -0.61 7.39
CA GLU A 39 2.03 0.15 8.65
C GLU A 39 1.66 -0.68 9.88
N GLY A 40 1.77 -0.11 11.08
CA GLY A 40 1.12 -0.60 12.31
C GLY A 40 1.45 -2.01 12.82
N MET A 41 2.43 -2.72 12.23
CA MET A 41 2.80 -4.09 12.61
C MET A 41 3.57 -4.20 13.93
N GLU A 42 4.16 -3.09 14.40
CA GLU A 42 4.92 -3.08 15.64
C GLU A 42 4.05 -2.58 16.79
N LYS A 43 4.10 -3.28 17.94
CA LYS A 43 3.42 -2.89 19.19
C LYS A 43 4.10 -1.69 19.88
N SER A 44 4.81 -0.83 19.14
CA SER A 44 5.51 0.33 19.66
C SER A 44 4.74 1.62 19.35
N ASP A 45 4.87 2.62 20.22
CA ASP A 45 4.25 3.95 20.01
C ASP A 45 4.85 4.71 18.82
N LYS A 46 6.02 4.28 18.32
CA LYS A 46 6.67 4.83 17.12
C LYS A 46 6.32 3.98 15.91
N ARG A 47 5.06 3.99 15.49
CA ARG A 47 4.63 3.26 14.29
C ARG A 47 5.28 3.90 13.07
N PRO A 48 6.12 3.18 12.31
CA PRO A 48 6.67 3.74 11.07
C PRO A 48 5.56 3.75 10.02
N PHE A 49 5.28 4.94 9.48
CA PHE A 49 4.32 5.17 8.40
C PHE A 49 4.96 4.91 7.03
N VAL A 50 4.17 4.49 6.05
CA VAL A 50 4.55 4.35 4.65
C VAL A 50 4.65 5.72 3.98
N SER A 51 3.86 6.68 4.43
CA SER A 51 3.88 8.05 3.95
C SER A 51 3.43 9.05 5.02
N GLU A 52 3.68 10.33 4.76
CA GLU A 52 3.20 11.44 5.58
C GLU A 52 1.71 11.75 5.37
N LEU A 53 0.92 10.84 4.80
CA LEU A 53 -0.53 11.00 4.66
C LEU A 53 -1.24 11.26 5.99
N HIS A 54 -0.64 10.84 7.10
CA HIS A 54 -1.12 11.11 8.46
C HIS A 54 -0.94 12.57 8.91
N LEU A 55 -0.10 13.39 8.25
CA LEU A 55 0.09 14.80 8.58
C LEU A 55 -1.11 15.64 8.13
N ASN A 56 -1.67 15.28 6.98
CA ASN A 56 -3.04 15.61 6.67
C ASN A 56 -3.87 14.59 7.45
N LYS A 57 -3.92 14.66 8.79
CA LYS A 57 -5.00 14.13 9.63
C LYS A 57 -5.88 15.29 10.02
N GLY A 58 -7.14 15.05 10.31
CA GLY A 58 -7.99 16.17 10.69
C GLY A 58 -9.18 15.73 11.43
N LYS A 59 -9.98 16.75 11.65
CA LYS A 59 -10.41 16.99 13.02
C LYS A 59 -11.58 16.06 13.29
N ARG A 60 -11.71 15.64 14.56
CA ARG A 60 -12.74 14.67 15.01
C ARG A 60 -14.07 14.90 14.27
N GLY A 61 -14.49 13.91 13.47
CA GLY A 61 -15.74 13.94 12.70
C GLY A 61 -15.58 14.10 11.18
N GLU A 62 -14.38 14.37 10.67
CA GLU A 62 -14.11 14.41 9.23
C GLU A 62 -13.69 13.03 8.71
N LEU A 63 -14.24 12.60 7.57
CA LEU A 63 -13.89 11.34 6.89
C LEU A 63 -12.40 11.35 6.55
N TRP A 64 -11.62 10.50 7.21
CA TRP A 64 -10.17 10.53 7.13
C TRP A 64 -9.56 9.25 6.54
N LEU A 65 -8.44 9.39 5.82
CA LEU A 65 -7.49 8.30 5.53
C LEU A 65 -7.11 7.62 6.87
N HIS A 66 -7.71 6.48 7.18
CA HIS A 66 -7.66 5.84 8.48
C HIS A 66 -6.25 5.68 9.09
N ASP A 67 -6.19 5.41 10.41
CA ASP A 67 -4.97 5.47 11.23
C ASP A 67 -3.80 4.60 10.78
N CYS A 68 -4.05 3.61 9.90
CA CYS A 68 -3.03 2.75 9.32
C CYS A 68 -3.25 2.51 7.81
N CYS A 69 -2.15 2.42 7.06
CA CYS A 69 -2.14 2.18 5.62
C CYS A 69 -1.31 0.94 5.23
N ALA A 70 -1.70 0.33 4.11
CA ALA A 70 -0.94 -0.68 3.40
C ALA A 70 -0.81 -0.23 1.94
N VAL A 71 0.39 -0.26 1.36
CA VAL A 71 0.63 0.12 -0.04
C VAL A 71 1.31 -1.00 -0.78
N ALA A 72 0.66 -1.51 -1.81
CA ALA A 72 1.21 -2.49 -2.75
C ALA A 72 1.78 -1.79 -3.97
N VAL A 73 3.05 -2.08 -4.29
CA VAL A 73 3.77 -1.55 -5.45
C VAL A 73 3.96 -2.66 -6.47
N TYR A 74 3.56 -2.38 -7.70
CA TYR A 74 3.57 -3.28 -8.84
C TYR A 74 4.49 -2.72 -9.92
N PHE A 75 5.19 -3.59 -10.65
CA PHE A 75 6.02 -3.20 -11.79
C PHE A 75 5.40 -3.71 -13.09
N CYS A 76 5.24 -2.80 -14.07
CA CYS A 76 4.77 -3.15 -15.40
C CYS A 76 5.82 -3.98 -16.15
N GLY A 77 5.40 -5.09 -16.77
CA GLY A 77 6.31 -5.92 -17.58
C GLY A 77 6.75 -5.27 -18.89
N GLU A 78 6.06 -4.22 -19.36
CA GLU A 78 6.34 -3.56 -20.64
C GLU A 78 7.15 -2.28 -20.46
N CYS A 79 6.64 -1.34 -19.66
CA CYS A 79 7.25 -0.01 -19.51
C CYS A 79 7.98 0.20 -18.18
N LEU A 80 8.03 -0.81 -17.31
CA LEU A 80 8.61 -0.78 -15.95
C LEU A 80 8.04 0.30 -15.01
N LYS A 81 7.02 1.06 -15.44
CA LYS A 81 6.38 2.08 -14.62
C LYS A 81 5.77 1.41 -13.37
N PRO A 82 6.07 1.93 -12.16
CA PRO A 82 5.43 1.44 -10.96
C PRO A 82 3.96 1.88 -10.91
N THR A 83 3.09 0.96 -10.50
CA THR A 83 1.70 1.24 -10.16
C THR A 83 1.51 0.94 -8.68
N ALA A 84 0.83 1.80 -7.94
CA ALA A 84 0.58 1.62 -6.52
C ALA A 84 -0.91 1.47 -6.26
N LEU A 85 -1.27 0.49 -5.44
CA LEU A 85 -2.60 0.37 -4.84
C LEU A 85 -2.43 0.55 -3.34
N TYR A 86 -3.37 1.24 -2.69
CA TYR A 86 -3.35 1.44 -1.25
C TYR A 86 -4.67 1.00 -0.64
N ASN A 87 -4.57 0.38 0.53
CA ASN A 87 -5.69 -0.03 1.38
C ASN A 87 -5.53 0.62 2.76
N GLN A 88 -6.64 0.91 3.43
CA GLN A 88 -6.67 1.69 4.66
C GLN A 88 -7.66 1.12 5.67
N GLY A 89 -7.34 1.06 6.95
CA GLY A 89 -8.25 0.58 8.00
C GLY A 89 -8.19 1.41 9.26
#